data_AF-A0A9D9RM70-F1
#
_entry.id   AF-A0A9D9RM70-F1
#
_cell.length_a   1.000
_cell.length_b   1.000
_cell.length_c   1.000
_cell.angle_alpha   90.00
_cell.angle_beta   90.00
_cell.angle_gamma   90.00
#
_symmetry.space_group_name_H-M   'P 1'
#
loop_
_entity.id
_entity.type
_entity.pdbx_description
1 polymer ?
#
loop_
_entity_poly.entity_id
_entity_poly.type
_entity_poly.pdbx_seq_one_letter_code
_entity_poly.pdbx_strand_id
1 'polypeptide(L)'
;MVTTLLVALLTALASLVHIPVGDSDFRVTLGMVVMMTGYLILKKKKVLRLAFFSGLFVGLLRIVVSAISGMAITPKFAGSLLLEFFFYIGYGILYRYTVELNKSIYKIPLVFSLVICDFGGNALEYILRFLYAAEVWKDTSLLTILIAAFVRSITIVLCVFLYRRFIEPHLSLKKEESP
;
A
#
# COMPACT_ATOMS: atom_id res chain seq x y z
N MET A 1 5.06 9.67 -16.14
CA MET A 1 4.42 10.36 -14.99
C MET A 1 2.95 9.98 -14.88
N VAL A 2 2.20 10.11 -15.98
CA VAL A 2 0.77 9.73 -16.10
C VAL A 2 0.45 8.35 -15.49
N THR A 3 1.16 7.30 -15.87
CA THR A 3 0.92 5.95 -15.32
C THR A 3 1.11 5.84 -13.81
N THR A 4 2.02 6.64 -13.23
CA THR A 4 2.25 6.63 -11.78
C THR A 4 1.08 7.27 -11.06
N LEU A 5 0.56 8.38 -11.60
CA LEU A 5 -0.62 9.05 -11.07
C LEU A 5 -1.88 8.19 -11.22
N LEU A 6 -2.01 7.45 -12.32
CA LEU A 6 -3.12 6.52 -12.53
C LEU A 6 -3.09 5.39 -11.51
N VAL A 7 -1.94 4.75 -11.29
CA VAL A 7 -1.82 3.71 -10.25
C VAL A 7 -2.07 4.31 -8.86
N ALA A 8 -1.54 5.50 -8.55
CA ALA A 8 -1.81 6.17 -7.28
C ALA A 8 -3.32 6.47 -7.07
N LEU A 9 -4.02 6.86 -8.13
CA LEU A 9 -5.47 7.09 -8.08
C LEU A 9 -6.24 5.78 -7.84
N LEU A 10 -5.89 4.72 -8.57
CA LEU A 10 -6.49 3.40 -8.36
C LEU A 10 -6.20 2.88 -6.94
N THR A 11 -5.00 3.10 -6.43
CA THR A 11 -4.62 2.81 -5.04
C THR A 11 -5.52 3.55 -4.06
N ALA A 12 -5.75 4.85 -4.27
CA ALA A 12 -6.63 5.63 -3.41
C ALA A 12 -8.05 5.07 -3.42
N LEU A 13 -8.64 4.82 -4.60
CA LEU A 13 -9.97 4.23 -4.71
C LEU A 13 -10.05 2.86 -4.03
N ALA A 14 -9.07 1.98 -4.26
CA ALA A 14 -9.00 0.68 -3.63
C ALA A 14 -8.81 0.76 -2.11
N SER A 15 -8.21 1.83 -1.60
CA SER A 15 -8.03 2.03 -0.15
C SER A 15 -9.34 2.26 0.61
N LEU A 16 -10.43 2.60 -0.09
CA LEU A 16 -11.76 2.69 0.49
C LEU A 16 -12.32 1.32 0.85
N VAL A 17 -11.93 0.29 0.08
CA VAL A 17 -12.25 -1.09 0.40
C VAL A 17 -11.28 -1.58 1.46
N HIS A 18 -11.82 -1.76 2.66
CA HIS A 18 -11.08 -2.22 3.81
C HIS A 18 -11.85 -3.31 4.53
N ILE A 19 -11.11 -4.30 5.03
CA ILE A 19 -11.65 -5.39 5.83
C ILE A 19 -11.24 -5.10 7.29
N PRO A 20 -12.21 -4.93 8.21
CA PRO A 20 -11.89 -4.82 9.62
C PRO A 20 -11.30 -6.16 10.11
N VAL A 21 -10.25 -6.11 10.94
CA VAL A 21 -9.62 -7.32 11.49
C VAL A 21 -9.95 -7.44 12.97
N GLY A 22 -10.87 -8.37 13.27
CA GLY A 22 -11.40 -8.56 14.64
C GLY A 22 -12.15 -7.32 15.14
N ASP A 23 -12.10 -7.11 16.46
CA ASP A 23 -12.68 -5.94 17.13
C ASP A 23 -11.72 -4.74 17.21
N SER A 24 -10.58 -4.80 16.51
CA SER A 24 -9.57 -3.73 16.53
C SER A 24 -9.84 -2.65 15.48
N ASP A 25 -9.36 -1.43 15.74
CA ASP A 25 -9.36 -0.32 14.77
C ASP A 25 -8.42 -0.56 13.56
N PHE A 26 -7.73 -1.70 13.51
CA PHE A 26 -6.85 -2.05 12.42
C PHE A 26 -7.63 -2.54 11.20
N ARG A 27 -7.33 -1.93 10.05
CA ARG A 27 -8.04 -2.16 8.79
C ARG A 27 -7.06 -2.63 7.73
N VAL A 28 -7.34 -3.79 7.13
CA VAL A 28 -6.58 -4.26 5.97
C VAL A 28 -7.15 -3.61 4.72
N THR A 29 -6.39 -2.69 4.14
CA THR A 29 -6.82 -1.90 2.98
C THR A 29 -6.28 -2.50 1.68
N LEU A 30 -7.10 -2.51 0.63
CA LEU A 30 -6.68 -3.01 -0.68
C LEU A 30 -5.78 -2.02 -1.44
N GLY A 31 -5.69 -0.76 -0.99
CA GLY A 31 -4.85 0.26 -1.63
C GLY A 31 -3.38 -0.18 -1.78
N MET A 32 -2.81 -0.72 -0.71
CA MET A 32 -1.42 -1.22 -0.71
C MET A 32 -1.23 -2.36 -1.74
N VAL A 33 -2.21 -3.27 -1.83
CA VAL A 33 -2.18 -4.39 -2.77
C VAL A 33 -2.16 -3.87 -4.21
N VAL A 34 -3.03 -2.90 -4.53
CA VAL A 34 -3.10 -2.28 -5.86
C VAL A 34 -1.81 -1.53 -6.20
N MET A 35 -1.25 -0.77 -5.26
CA MET A 35 0.00 -0.04 -5.48
C MET A 35 1.13 -0.97 -5.90
N MET A 36 1.39 -2.03 -5.13
CA MET A 36 2.53 -2.91 -5.39
C MET A 36 2.30 -3.86 -6.54
N THR A 37 1.07 -4.34 -6.72
CA THR A 37 0.70 -5.10 -7.92
C THR A 37 0.95 -4.26 -9.17
N GLY A 38 0.47 -3.01 -9.19
CA GLY A 38 0.70 -2.08 -10.29
C GLY A 38 2.18 -1.76 -10.50
N TYR A 39 2.96 -1.61 -9.43
CA TYR A 39 4.41 -1.41 -9.50
C TYR A 39 5.12 -2.60 -10.16
N LEU A 40 4.81 -3.83 -9.71
CA LEU A 40 5.46 -5.08 -10.16
C LEU A 40 5.08 -5.47 -11.59
N ILE A 41 3.83 -5.20 -12.00
CA ILE A 41 3.35 -5.44 -13.36
C ILE A 41 3.97 -4.42 -14.31
N LEU A 42 3.90 -3.13 -13.98
CA LEU A 42 4.34 -2.06 -14.88
C LEU A 42 5.86 -1.81 -14.82
N LYS A 43 6.60 -2.62 -14.05
CA LYS A 43 8.07 -2.57 -13.85
C LYS A 43 8.57 -1.13 -13.65
N LYS A 44 7.93 -0.36 -12.77
CA LYS A 44 8.22 1.07 -12.61
C LYS A 44 9.60 1.29 -11.98
N LYS A 45 10.33 2.29 -12.50
CA LYS A 45 11.72 2.56 -12.09
C LYS A 45 11.91 3.25 -10.72
N LYS A 46 10.83 3.73 -10.08
CA LYS A 46 10.93 4.56 -8.86
C LYS A 46 9.79 4.27 -7.89
N VAL A 47 9.96 3.27 -7.02
CA VAL A 47 8.94 2.92 -6.00
C VAL A 47 8.58 4.10 -5.11
N LEU A 48 9.58 4.91 -4.69
CA LEU A 48 9.35 6.06 -3.81
C LEU A 48 8.39 7.09 -4.37
N ARG A 49 8.47 7.34 -5.69
CA ARG A 49 7.58 8.31 -6.34
C ARG A 49 6.14 7.79 -6.33
N LEU A 50 5.96 6.49 -6.59
CA LEU A 50 4.64 5.87 -6.56
C LEU A 50 4.08 5.84 -5.13
N ALA A 51 4.88 5.48 -4.14
CA ALA A 51 4.54 5.50 -2.72
C ALA A 51 4.09 6.89 -2.27
N PHE A 52 4.84 7.94 -2.63
CA PHE A 52 4.50 9.32 -2.30
C PHE A 52 3.13 9.73 -2.85
N PHE A 53 2.90 9.57 -4.16
CA PHE A 53 1.62 9.97 -4.75
C PHE A 53 0.46 9.08 -4.26
N SER A 54 0.70 7.79 -4.04
CA SER A 54 -0.33 6.87 -3.54
C SER A 54 -0.75 7.26 -2.12
N GLY A 55 0.21 7.46 -1.20
CA GLY A 55 -0.09 7.89 0.16
C GLY A 55 -0.82 9.23 0.19
N LEU A 56 -0.39 10.18 -0.65
CA LEU A 56 -1.01 11.50 -0.72
C LEU A 56 -2.47 11.40 -1.19
N PHE A 57 -2.72 10.66 -2.27
CA PHE A 57 -4.07 10.51 -2.82
C PHE A 57 -4.98 9.70 -1.89
N VAL A 58 -4.46 8.69 -1.21
CA VAL A 58 -5.21 7.92 -0.20
C VAL A 58 -5.66 8.85 0.94
N GLY A 59 -4.73 9.61 1.52
CA GLY A 59 -5.05 10.54 2.61
C GLY A 59 -6.07 11.60 2.20
N LEU A 60 -5.87 12.24 1.04
CA LEU A 60 -6.81 13.23 0.50
C LEU A 60 -8.19 12.64 0.22
N LEU A 61 -8.25 11.45 -0.41
CA LEU A 61 -9.51 10.81 -0.73
C LEU A 61 -10.29 10.46 0.55
N ARG A 62 -9.62 10.00 1.61
CA ARG A 62 -10.28 9.70 2.88
C ARG A 62 -10.85 10.94 3.56
N ILE A 63 -10.14 12.07 3.47
CA ILE A 63 -10.68 13.36 3.95
C ILE A 63 -11.94 13.72 3.16
N VAL A 64 -11.89 13.63 1.83
CA VAL A 64 -13.04 13.94 0.96
C VAL A 64 -14.23 13.03 1.26
N VAL A 65 -14.02 11.72 1.36
CA VAL A 65 -15.08 10.76 1.68
C VAL A 65 -15.67 11.03 3.06
N SER A 66 -14.85 11.32 4.06
CA SER A 66 -15.32 11.66 5.41
C SER A 66 -16.15 12.95 5.42
N ALA A 67 -15.74 13.97 4.66
CA ALA A 67 -16.45 15.23 4.53
C ALA A 67 -17.82 15.05 3.87
N ILE A 68 -17.88 14.28 2.78
CA ILE A 68 -19.14 13.97 2.07
C ILE A 68 -20.07 13.11 2.94
N SER A 69 -19.52 12.28 3.83
CA SER A 69 -20.28 11.45 4.76
C SER A 69 -20.86 12.25 5.94
N GLY A 70 -20.69 13.57 5.96
CA GLY A 70 -21.23 14.46 6.99
C GLY A 70 -20.42 14.50 8.29
N MET A 71 -19.20 13.95 8.30
CA MET A 71 -18.33 13.98 9.48
C MET A 71 -17.64 15.35 9.60
N ALA A 72 -17.65 15.93 10.81
CA ALA A 72 -16.97 17.19 11.06
C ALA A 72 -15.44 17.02 10.91
N ILE A 73 -14.87 17.66 9.89
CA ILE A 73 -13.43 17.61 9.62
C ILE A 73 -12.70 18.59 10.53
N THR A 74 -12.34 18.12 11.73
CA THR A 74 -11.44 18.86 12.62
C THR A 74 -9.99 18.72 12.17
N PRO A 75 -9.10 19.69 12.46
CA PRO A 75 -7.68 19.57 12.13
C PRO A 75 -7.02 18.31 12.71
N LYS A 76 -7.39 17.90 13.92
CA LYS A 76 -6.92 16.66 14.56
C LYS A 76 -7.36 15.42 13.79
N PHE A 77 -8.62 15.38 13.35
CA PHE A 77 -9.15 14.25 12.58
C PHE A 77 -8.50 14.16 11.19
N ALA A 78 -8.42 15.28 10.47
CA ALA A 78 -7.73 15.33 9.18
C ALA A 78 -6.25 14.91 9.30
N GLY A 79 -5.56 15.39 10.36
CA GLY A 79 -4.19 14.97 10.67
C GLY A 79 -4.07 13.46 10.85
N SER A 80 -4.97 12.84 11.62
CA SER A 80 -4.99 11.38 11.84
C SER A 80 -5.19 10.57 10.56
N LEU A 81 -6.01 11.07 9.60
CA LEU A 81 -6.18 10.44 8.29
C LEU A 81 -4.93 10.57 7.42
N LEU A 82 -4.24 11.71 7.50
CA LEU A 82 -3.00 11.94 6.77
C LEU A 82 -1.83 11.10 7.30
N LEU A 83 -1.88 10.58 8.53
CA LEU A 83 -0.80 9.74 9.06
C LEU A 83 -0.58 8.45 8.25
N GLU A 84 -1.62 7.94 7.58
CA GLU A 84 -1.50 6.80 6.66
C GLU A 84 -0.57 7.11 5.46
N PHE A 85 -0.35 8.39 5.12
CA PHE A 85 0.67 8.78 4.16
C PHE A 85 2.04 8.18 4.49
N PHE A 86 2.41 8.16 5.77
CA PHE A 86 3.69 7.66 6.23
C PHE A 86 3.80 6.14 6.14
N PHE A 87 2.69 5.40 6.22
CA PHE A 87 2.69 3.97 5.88
C PHE A 87 3.18 3.73 4.45
N TYR A 88 2.63 4.44 3.47
CA TYR A 88 3.02 4.28 2.07
C TYR A 88 4.48 4.69 1.83
N ILE A 89 4.92 5.81 2.42
CA ILE A 89 6.31 6.25 2.32
C ILE A 89 7.26 5.24 2.97
N GLY A 90 6.98 4.81 4.19
CA GLY A 90 7.76 3.81 4.92
C GLY A 90 7.88 2.52 4.13
N TYR A 91 6.77 2.03 3.59
CA TYR A 91 6.75 0.87 2.69
C TYR A 91 7.67 1.09 1.50
N GLY A 92 7.54 2.20 0.79
CA GLY A 92 8.35 2.50 -0.40
C GLY A 92 9.84 2.59 -0.09
N ILE A 93 10.21 3.16 1.06
CA ILE A 93 11.60 3.24 1.53
C ILE A 93 12.14 1.82 1.79
N LEU A 94 11.42 1.03 2.58
CA LEU A 94 11.83 -0.34 2.89
C LEU A 94 11.93 -1.19 1.63
N TYR A 95 11.00 -1.06 0.68
CA TYR A 95 11.03 -1.79 -0.58
C TYR A 95 12.24 -1.42 -1.43
N ARG A 96 12.58 -0.13 -1.46
CA ARG A 96 13.77 0.34 -2.17
C ARG A 96 15.04 -0.31 -1.62
N TYR A 97 15.18 -0.44 -0.31
CA TYR A 97 16.38 -1.03 0.29
C TYR A 97 16.40 -2.56 0.27
N THR A 98 15.25 -3.20 0.52
CA THR A 98 15.14 -4.66 0.63
C THR A 98 15.06 -5.35 -0.73
N VAL A 99 14.60 -4.65 -1.77
CA VAL A 99 14.41 -5.19 -3.13
C VAL A 99 15.19 -4.43 -4.20
N GLU A 100 14.92 -3.14 -4.42
CA GLU A 100 15.50 -2.41 -5.58
C GLU A 100 17.03 -2.26 -5.48
N LEU A 101 17.55 -1.94 -4.29
CA LEU A 101 18.97 -1.67 -4.03
C LEU A 101 19.69 -2.86 -3.39
N ASN A 102 19.01 -3.99 -3.20
CA ASN A 102 19.57 -5.13 -2.50
C ASN A 102 20.66 -5.81 -3.36
N LYS A 103 21.91 -5.64 -2.94
CA LYS A 103 23.11 -6.28 -3.54
C LYS A 103 23.64 -7.44 -2.69
N SER A 104 22.88 -7.89 -1.69
CA SER A 104 23.27 -9.01 -0.82
C SER A 104 23.51 -10.28 -1.63
N ILE A 105 24.52 -11.05 -1.21
CA ILE A 105 24.79 -12.39 -1.72
C ILE A 105 23.57 -13.30 -1.48
N TYR A 106 22.98 -13.19 -0.28
CA TYR A 106 21.76 -13.90 0.09
C TYR A 106 20.56 -12.99 -0.16
N LYS A 107 19.85 -13.23 -1.27
CA LYS A 107 18.64 -12.48 -1.62
C LYS A 107 17.45 -12.96 -0.81
N ILE A 108 16.71 -12.01 -0.26
CA ILE A 108 15.45 -12.27 0.44
C ILE A 108 14.38 -12.58 -0.63
N PRO A 109 13.59 -13.66 -0.48
CA PRO A 109 12.48 -13.92 -1.39
C PRO A 109 11.47 -12.76 -1.37
N LEU A 110 10.90 -12.42 -2.53
CA LEU A 110 10.05 -11.24 -2.69
C LEU A 110 8.92 -11.18 -1.65
N VAL A 111 8.25 -12.30 -1.37
CA VAL A 111 7.16 -12.36 -0.37
C VAL A 111 7.66 -11.85 0.99
N PHE A 112 8.82 -12.30 1.46
CA PHE A 112 9.37 -11.85 2.74
C PHE A 112 9.77 -10.38 2.72
N SER A 113 10.33 -9.90 1.61
CA SER A 113 10.60 -8.47 1.45
C SER A 113 9.32 -7.64 1.55
N LEU A 114 8.23 -8.06 0.89
CA LEU A 114 6.94 -7.38 0.97
C LEU A 114 6.38 -7.40 2.39
N VAL A 115 6.53 -8.50 3.13
CA VAL A 115 6.10 -8.60 4.55
C VAL A 115 6.87 -7.62 5.43
N ILE A 116 8.20 -7.54 5.26
CA ILE A 116 9.03 -6.59 6.00
C ILE A 116 8.62 -5.15 5.68
N CYS A 117 8.34 -4.85 4.41
CA CYS A 117 7.91 -3.51 3.98
C CYS A 117 6.55 -3.15 4.59
N ASP A 118 5.61 -4.09 4.57
CA ASP A 118 4.26 -3.92 5.09
C ASP A 118 4.28 -3.72 6.61
N PHE A 119 4.89 -4.66 7.33
CA PHE A 119 5.06 -4.59 8.77
C PHE A 119 5.78 -3.30 9.20
N GLY A 120 6.90 -2.96 8.55
CA GLY A 120 7.66 -1.75 8.85
C GLY A 120 6.91 -0.46 8.50
N GLY A 121 6.11 -0.45 7.42
CA GLY A 121 5.22 0.65 7.09
C GLY A 121 4.16 0.88 8.18
N ASN A 122 3.50 -0.19 8.64
CA ASN A 122 2.49 -0.06 9.71
C ASN A 122 3.14 0.32 11.05
N ALA A 123 4.35 -0.19 11.33
CA ALA A 123 5.10 0.19 12.53
C ALA A 123 5.45 1.68 12.53
N LEU A 124 5.86 2.23 11.38
CA LEU A 124 6.11 3.66 11.24
C LEU A 124 4.84 4.49 11.47
N GLU A 125 3.72 4.08 10.85
CA GLU A 125 2.43 4.72 11.06
C GLU A 125 2.01 4.67 12.53
N TYR A 126 2.14 3.52 13.19
CA TYR A 126 1.80 3.34 14.60
C TYR A 126 2.61 4.27 15.50
N ILE A 127 3.93 4.34 15.31
CA ILE A 127 4.80 5.24 16.08
C ILE A 127 4.36 6.70 15.89
N LEU A 128 4.05 7.11 14.67
CA LEU A 128 3.60 8.48 14.39
C LEU A 128 2.21 8.77 14.98
N ARG A 129 1.28 7.81 14.94
CA ARG A 129 -0.03 7.92 15.60
C ARG A 129 0.10 8.08 17.11
N PHE A 130 0.99 7.30 17.71
CA PHE A 130 1.32 7.39 19.14
C PHE A 130 1.87 8.78 19.49
N LEU A 131 2.86 9.27 18.73
CA LEU A 131 3.44 10.61 18.94
C LEU A 131 2.43 11.75 18.71
N TYR A 132 1.46 11.56 17.81
CA TYR A 132 0.42 12.54 17.52
C TYR A 132 -0.73 12.52 18.55
N ALA A 133 -0.63 11.72 19.63
CA ALA A 133 -1.69 11.51 20.62
C ALA A 133 -3.06 11.19 19.98
N ALA A 134 -3.03 10.49 18.85
CA ALA A 134 -4.19 9.84 18.29
C ALA A 134 -4.36 8.53 19.08
N GLU A 135 -5.43 8.42 19.86
CA GLU A 135 -5.87 7.19 20.54
C GLU A 135 -6.18 6.11 19.50
N VAL A 136 -5.16 5.53 18.87
CA VAL A 136 -5.35 4.61 17.75
C VAL A 136 -4.45 3.39 17.96
N TRP A 137 -5.09 2.22 18.00
CA TRP A 137 -4.49 0.89 18.14
C TRP A 137 -4.00 0.49 19.54
N LYS A 138 -4.61 0.99 20.63
CA LYS A 138 -4.36 0.44 21.97
C LYS A 138 -4.59 -1.08 22.05
N ASP A 139 -5.54 -1.59 21.26
CA ASP A 139 -5.94 -3.00 21.27
C ASP A 139 -5.42 -3.81 20.07
N THR A 140 -4.69 -3.19 19.13
CA THR A 140 -4.14 -3.91 17.98
C THR A 140 -2.83 -4.59 18.35
N SER A 141 -2.83 -5.92 18.39
CA SER A 141 -1.60 -6.67 18.65
C SER A 141 -0.60 -6.60 17.48
N LEU A 142 0.70 -6.65 17.78
CA LEU A 142 1.75 -6.78 16.76
C LEU A 142 1.57 -8.04 15.89
N LEU A 143 1.03 -9.11 16.48
CA LEU A 143 0.70 -10.34 15.77
C LEU A 143 -0.35 -10.09 14.68
N THR A 144 -1.38 -9.29 14.98
CA THR A 144 -2.42 -8.90 14.00
C THR A 144 -1.81 -8.16 12.82
N ILE A 145 -0.91 -7.20 13.09
CA ILE A 145 -0.20 -6.44 12.05
C ILE A 145 0.67 -7.39 11.19
N LEU A 146 1.36 -8.34 11.82
CA LEU A 146 2.21 -9.31 11.11
C LEU A 146 1.40 -10.25 10.22
N ILE A 147 0.28 -10.78 10.73
CA ILE A 147 -0.63 -11.64 9.94
C ILE A 147 -1.18 -10.86 8.75
N ALA A 148 -1.63 -9.61 8.97
CA ALA A 148 -2.11 -8.76 7.90
C ALA A 148 -1.04 -8.48 6.83
N ALA A 149 0.19 -8.20 7.26
CA ALA A 149 1.34 -8.03 6.37
C ALA A 149 1.61 -9.28 5.53
N PHE A 150 1.50 -10.47 6.13
CA PHE A 150 1.64 -11.74 5.44
C PHE A 150 0.55 -11.97 4.39
N VAL A 151 -0.72 -11.79 4.78
CA VAL A 151 -1.88 -11.95 3.88
C VAL A 151 -1.81 -10.98 2.70
N ARG A 152 -1.51 -9.69 2.94
CA ARG A 152 -1.35 -8.71 1.85
C ARG A 152 -0.21 -9.05 0.92
N SER A 153 0.92 -9.50 1.46
CA SER A 153 2.09 -9.87 0.65
C SER A 153 1.82 -11.07 -0.25
N ILE A 154 1.12 -12.09 0.26
CA ILE A 154 0.66 -13.22 -0.56
C ILE A 154 -0.31 -12.73 -1.63
N THR A 155 -1.27 -11.89 -1.26
CA THR A 155 -2.28 -11.35 -2.19
C THR A 155 -1.61 -10.60 -3.34
N ILE A 156 -0.62 -9.74 -3.06
CA ILE A 156 0.16 -9.03 -4.10
C ILE A 156 0.81 -10.02 -5.06
N VAL A 157 1.48 -11.05 -4.54
CA VAL A 157 2.18 -12.04 -5.37
C VAL A 157 1.20 -12.86 -6.20
N LEU A 158 0.05 -13.25 -5.64
CA LEU A 158 -1.01 -13.92 -6.37
C LEU A 158 -1.58 -13.05 -7.49
N CYS A 159 -1.88 -11.77 -7.23
CA CYS A 159 -2.36 -10.85 -8.25
C CYS A 159 -1.36 -10.70 -9.40
N VAL A 160 -0.08 -10.56 -9.09
CA VAL A 160 1.00 -10.50 -10.10
C VAL A 160 1.09 -11.81 -10.88
N PHE A 161 1.02 -12.95 -10.20
CA PHE A 161 1.06 -14.27 -10.84
C PHE A 161 -0.11 -14.46 -11.81
N LEU A 162 -1.35 -14.18 -11.36
CA LEU A 162 -2.56 -14.29 -12.18
C LEU A 162 -2.49 -13.37 -13.40
N TYR A 163 -2.03 -12.13 -13.23
CA TYR A 163 -1.83 -11.21 -14.35
C TYR A 163 -0.86 -11.78 -15.38
N ARG A 164 0.31 -12.25 -14.94
CA ARG A 164 1.34 -12.79 -15.86
C ARG A 164 0.90 -14.09 -16.53
N ARG A 165 0.11 -14.91 -15.84
CA ARG A 165 -0.36 -16.20 -16.36
C ARG A 165 -1.49 -16.04 -17.37
N PHE A 166 -2.45 -15.15 -17.10
CA PHE A 166 -3.71 -15.10 -17.85
C PHE A 166 -3.87 -13.83 -18.71
N ILE A 167 -3.27 -12.70 -18.33
CA ILE A 167 -3.51 -11.42 -19.02
C ILE A 167 -2.36 -11.05 -19.94
N GLU A 168 -1.11 -11.12 -19.45
CA GLU A 168 0.08 -10.73 -20.21
C GLU A 168 0.22 -11.43 -21.58
N PRO A 169 0.00 -12.75 -21.71
CA PRO A 169 0.14 -13.45 -22.99
C PRO A 169 -0.85 -12.98 -24.06
N HIS A 170 -2.08 -12.63 -23.65
CA HIS A 170 -3.13 -12.19 -24.58
C HIS A 170 -2.89 -10.76 -25.05
N LEU A 171 -2.29 -9.92 -24.20
CA LEU A 171 -1.90 -8.56 -24.57
C LEU A 171 -0.71 -8.53 -25.54
N SER A 172 0.23 -9.48 -25.41
CA SER A 172 1.34 -9.59 -26.37
C SER A 172 0.87 -10.01 -27.76
N LEU A 173 -0.04 -10.98 -27.85
CA LEU A 173 -0.58 -11.44 -29.13
C LEU A 173 -1.32 -10.32 -29.87
N LYS A 174 -2.17 -9.57 -29.17
CA LYS A 174 -2.92 -8.44 -29.76
C LYS A 174 -2.02 -7.32 -30.27
N LYS A 175 -0.81 -7.17 -29.73
CA LYS A 175 0.15 -6.14 -30.16
C LYS A 175 0.91 -6.53 -31.43
N GLU A 176 1.05 -7.82 -31.69
CA GLU A 176 1.61 -8.34 -32.95
C GLU A 176 0.59 -8.27 -34.11
N GLU A 177 -0.71 -8.27 -33.80
CA GLU A 177 -1.79 -8.16 -34.78
C GLU A 177 -2.16 -6.71 -35.18
N SER A 178 -1.68 -5.70 -34.45
CA SER A 178 -1.91 -4.28 -34.78
C SER A 178 -0.74 -3.71 -35.61
N PRO A 179 -0.96 -3.31 -36.88
CA PRO A 179 0.09 -2.82 -37.80
C PRO A 179 0.71 -1.49 -37.40
#